data_AF-W0UXM8-F1
#
_entry.id   AF-W0UXM8-F1
#
_cell.length_a   1.000
_cell.length_b   1.000
_cell.length_c   1.000
_cell.angle_alpha   90.00
_cell.angle_beta   90.00
_cell.angle_gamma   90.00
#
_symmetry.space_group_name_H-M   'P 1'
#
loop_
_entity.id
_entity.type
_entity.pdbx_description
1 polymer ?
#
loop_
_entity_poly.entity_id
_entity_poly.type
_entity_poly.pdbx_seq_one_letter_code
_entity_poly.pdbx_strand_id
1 'polypeptide(L)' 'MHQAFICDAVPIAAVKQLERTGGRDALCTMCIGVGQGIALVLERV' A
#
# COMPACT_ATOMS: atom_id res chain seq x y z
N MET A 1 -9.76 3.89 -11.85
CA MET A 1 -8.72 4.56 -11.04
C MET A 1 -9.25 5.00 -9.66
N HIS A 2 -10.16 4.23 -9.06
CA HIS A 2 -10.72 4.51 -7.73
C HIS A 2 -10.07 3.52 -6.74
N GLN A 3 -9.43 4.01 -5.67
CA GLN A 3 -8.90 3.28 -4.50
C GLN A 3 -7.41 2.86 -4.48
N ALA A 4 -6.47 3.64 -5.03
CA ALA A 4 -5.06 3.52 -4.65
C ALA A 4 -4.79 4.37 -3.39
N PHE A 5 -4.84 3.74 -2.22
CA PHE A 5 -4.55 4.41 -0.94
C PHE A 5 -3.09 4.16 -0.52
N ILE A 6 -2.29 5.24 -0.54
CA ILE A 6 -1.06 5.53 0.25
C ILE A 6 0.32 5.27 -0.37
N CYS A 7 1.09 6.35 -0.48
CA CYS A 7 2.42 6.45 -1.06
C CYS A 7 3.59 6.16 -0.09
N ASP A 8 3.34 5.98 1.22
CA ASP A 8 4.39 5.93 2.26
C ASP A 8 4.12 4.89 3.37
N ALA A 9 3.24 3.91 3.13
CA ALA A 9 2.86 2.91 4.13
C ALA A 9 3.64 1.60 3.99
N VAL A 10 4.06 1.04 5.13
CA VAL A 10 4.53 -0.34 5.22
C VAL A 10 3.37 -1.29 4.89
N PRO A 11 3.59 -2.43 4.20
CA PRO A 11 2.54 -3.38 3.78
C PRO A 11 1.55 -3.77 4.88
N ILE A 12 2.03 -3.94 6.12
CA ILE A 12 1.19 -4.25 7.29
C ILE A 12 0.17 -3.14 7.56
N ALA A 13 0.57 -1.88 7.46
CA ALA A 13 -0.34 -0.76 7.65
C ALA A 13 -1.37 -0.68 6.52
N ALA A 14 -0.96 -0.99 5.28
CA ALA A 14 -1.85 -1.02 4.13
C ALA A 14 -2.90 -2.14 4.21
N VAL A 15 -2.52 -3.35 4.61
CA VAL A 15 -3.49 -4.45 4.86
C VAL A 15 -4.49 -4.05 5.94
N LYS A 16 -4.01 -3.47 7.04
CA LYS A 16 -4.89 -3.01 8.13
C LYS A 16 -5.85 -1.91 7.67
N GLN A 17 -5.44 -1.06 6.73
CA GLN A 17 -6.32 -0.06 6.12
C GLN A 17 -7.26 -0.64 5.09
N LEU A 18 -6.83 -1.61 4.28
CA LEU A 18 -7.70 -2.38 3.40
C LEU A 18 -8.83 -3.00 4.21
N GLU A 19 -8.52 -3.72 5.29
CA GLU A 19 -9.51 -4.32 6.18
C GLU A 19 -10.47 -3.28 6.78
N ARG A 20 -9.95 -2.15 7.30
CA ARG A 20 -10.78 -1.10 7.90
C ARG A 20 -11.69 -0.38 6.91
N THR A 21 -11.23 -0.21 5.67
CA THR A 21 -11.97 0.54 4.64
C THR A 21 -12.82 -0.35 3.75
N GLY A 22 -12.62 -1.67 3.81
CA GLY A 22 -13.22 -2.62 2.87
C GLY A 22 -12.68 -2.48 1.43
N GLY A 23 -11.63 -1.69 1.18
CA GLY A 23 -11.04 -1.54 -0.16
C GLY A 23 -10.38 -2.83 -0.64
N ARG A 24 -10.43 -3.18 -1.93
CA ARG A 24 -9.95 -4.49 -2.42
C ARG A 24 -8.45 -4.57 -2.64
N ASP A 25 -7.88 -3.47 -3.11
CA ASP A 25 -6.50 -3.42 -3.60
C ASP A 25 -5.79 -2.23 -2.94
N ALA A 26 -4.52 -2.41 -2.55
CA ALA A 26 -3.68 -1.31 -2.08
C ALA A 26 -2.37 -1.26 -2.86
N LEU A 27 -1.91 -0.06 -3.14
CA LEU A 27 -0.59 0.21 -3.70
C LEU A 27 0.27 0.78 -2.58
N CYS A 28 1.40 0.14 -2.27
CA CYS A 28 2.38 0.65 -1.32
C CYS A 28 3.63 1.05 -2.07
N THR A 29 4.07 2.29 -1.87
CA THR A 29 5.41 2.72 -2.24
C THR A 29 6.19 3.06 -0.98
N MET A 30 7.47 2.73 -0.93
CA MET A 30 8.35 3.12 0.18
C MET A 30 9.75 3.46 -0.31
N CYS A 31 10.34 4.47 0.30
CA CYS A 31 11.72 4.89 0.07
C CYS A 31 12.63 4.22 1.11
N ILE A 32 13.66 3.50 0.66
CA ILE A 32 14.57 2.74 1.55
C ILE A 32 15.80 3.60 1.99
N GLY A 33 15.82 4.90 1.64
CA GLY A 33 17.04 5.73 1.69
C GLY A 33 17.91 5.49 0.46
N VAL A 34 18.95 6.33 0.25
CA VAL A 34 19.85 6.29 -0.94
C VAL A 34 19.20 6.47 -2.32
N GLY A 35 17.97 6.99 -2.38
CA GLY A 35 17.25 7.23 -3.64
C GLY A 35 16.62 5.98 -4.27
N GLN A 36 16.44 4.91 -3.49
CA GLN A 36 15.82 3.66 -3.93
C GLN A 36 14.37 3.58 -3.44
N GLY A 37 13.45 3.17 -4.32
CA GLY A 37 12.03 2.98 -4.02
C GLY A 37 11.56 1.56 -4.35
N ILE A 38 10.66 1.02 -3.53
CA ILE A 38 9.99 -0.26 -3.77
C ILE A 38 8.50 0.00 -3.91
N ALA A 39 7.86 -0.60 -4.92
CA ALA A 39 6.43 -0.54 -5.15
C ALA A 39 5.82 -1.95 -5.07
N LEU A 40 4.73 -2.09 -4.33
CA LEU A 40 4.01 -3.35 -4.10
C LEU A 40 2.51 -3.14 -4.28
N VAL A 41 1.84 -4.11 -4.90
CA VAL A 41 0.37 -4.16 -4.95
C VAL A 41 -0.09 -5.29 -4.05
N LEU A 42 -1.08 -5.01 -3.20
CA LEU A 42 -1.67 -5.93 -2.24
C LEU A 42 -3.14 -6.14 -2.59
N GLU A 43 -3.54 -7.40 -2.77
CA GLU A 43 -4.91 -7.79 -3.07
C GLU A 43 -5.48 -8.50 -1.83
N ARG A 44 -6.67 -8.11 -1.36
CA ARG A 44 -7.35 -8.85 -0.29
C ARG A 44 -8.14 -10.03 -0.88
N VAL A 45 -7.72 -11.24 -0.50
CA VAL A 45 -8.40 -12.52 -0.76
C VAL A 45 -9.44 -12.87 0.29
#